data_AF-A0A382UN93-F1
#
_entry.id   AF-A0A382UN93-F1
#
_cell.length_a   1.000
_cell.length_b   1.000
_cell.length_c   1.000
_cell.angle_alpha   90.00
_cell.angle_beta   90.00
_cell.angle_gamma   90.00
#
_symmetry.space_group_name_H-M   'P 1'
#
loop_
_entity.id
_entity.type
_entity.pdbx_description
1 polymer ?
#
loop_
_entity_poly.entity_id
_entity_poly.type
_entity_poly.pdbx_seq_one_letter_code
_entity_poly.pdbx_strand_id
1 'polypeptide(L)'
;MVVHKDTGKIEHKLFYNITDYMCKNDLVLLNNTRVFPARLFAIKDKTDAQVEVFLLRELENKLWEAMVRPARKVRIGNKLMFTSKIYCDVIDNTISGGRVIRFEHGDTPIYDVIEKIGNSPLPPYIKRPAEAKDKTRYQTVFAQERGAVAAPTAGLHFTKSLLGKLERRGIKHNYVTLHIGLGTFRSIQVEDLNRHQMDS
;
A
#
# COMPACT_ATOMS: atom_id res chain seq x y z
N MET A 1 -6.66 0.60 -24.37
CA MET A 1 -6.05 1.38 -25.47
C MET A 1 -4.68 0.79 -25.74
N VAL A 2 -4.34 0.54 -27.00
CA VAL A 2 -3.00 0.13 -27.43
C VAL A 2 -2.49 1.20 -28.38
N VAL A 3 -1.28 1.69 -28.15
CA VAL A 3 -0.64 2.71 -28.98
C VAL A 3 0.62 2.11 -29.59
N HIS A 4 0.68 2.09 -30.92
CA HIS A 4 1.82 1.58 -31.66
C HIS A 4 2.87 2.69 -31.76
N LYS A 5 4.00 2.52 -31.05
CA LYS A 5 5.05 3.56 -30.91
C LYS A 5 5.52 4.12 -32.26
N ASP A 6 5.76 3.26 -33.24
CA ASP A 6 6.39 3.65 -34.51
C ASP A 6 5.42 4.34 -35.48
N THR A 7 4.12 4.04 -35.39
CA THR A 7 3.11 4.54 -36.34
C THR A 7 2.14 5.56 -35.73
N GLY A 8 2.11 5.68 -34.41
CA GLY A 8 1.07 6.44 -33.70
C GLY A 8 -0.32 5.84 -33.79
N LYS A 9 -0.50 4.65 -34.42
CA LYS A 9 -1.80 4.00 -34.54
C LYS A 9 -2.37 3.68 -33.16
N ILE A 10 -3.64 4.00 -32.96
CA ILE A 10 -4.38 3.73 -31.72
C ILE A 10 -5.39 2.61 -31.97
N GLU A 11 -5.42 1.61 -31.09
CA GLU A 11 -6.45 0.58 -31.07
C GLU A 11 -7.21 0.56 -29.73
N HIS A 12 -8.50 0.23 -29.82
CA HIS A 12 -9.35 0.00 -28.67
C HIS A 12 -9.55 -1.50 -28.50
N LYS A 13 -9.03 -2.05 -27.39
CA LYS A 13 -9.09 -3.48 -27.04
C LYS A 13 -9.46 -3.63 -25.57
N LEU A 14 -9.87 -4.84 -25.19
CA LEU A 14 -10.07 -5.23 -23.81
C LEU A 14 -8.77 -5.79 -23.23
N PHE A 15 -8.59 -5.70 -21.91
CA PHE A 15 -7.30 -6.04 -21.29
C PHE A 15 -6.90 -7.50 -21.51
N TYR A 16 -7.85 -8.43 -21.60
CA TYR A 16 -7.55 -9.83 -21.86
C TYR A 16 -6.91 -10.08 -23.25
N ASN A 17 -6.97 -9.10 -24.17
CA ASN A 17 -6.27 -9.13 -25.46
C ASN A 17 -4.77 -8.81 -25.33
N ILE A 18 -4.26 -8.44 -24.15
CA ILE A 18 -2.84 -8.12 -23.95
C ILE A 18 -1.91 -9.22 -24.45
N THR A 19 -2.33 -10.49 -24.32
CA THR A 19 -1.56 -11.63 -24.81
C THR A 19 -1.34 -11.60 -26.31
N ASP A 20 -2.24 -10.98 -27.06
CA ASP A 20 -2.22 -10.94 -28.53
C ASP A 20 -1.11 -10.04 -29.06
N TYR A 21 -0.55 -9.20 -28.20
CA TYR A 21 0.57 -8.29 -28.47
C TYR A 21 1.92 -8.82 -27.95
N MET A 22 1.98 -10.10 -27.56
CA MET A 22 3.18 -10.73 -27.01
C MET A 22 3.55 -11.98 -27.81
N CYS A 23 4.84 -12.18 -27.98
CA CYS A 23 5.45 -13.30 -28.69
C CYS A 23 5.96 -14.37 -27.70
N LYS A 24 6.18 -15.58 -28.22
CA LYS A 24 6.86 -16.64 -27.47
C LYS A 24 8.22 -16.13 -27.01
N ASN A 25 8.58 -16.41 -25.76
CA ASN A 25 9.80 -15.98 -25.06
C ASN A 25 9.83 -14.52 -24.60
N ASP A 26 8.80 -13.70 -24.85
CA ASP A 26 8.68 -12.40 -24.18
C ASP A 26 8.59 -12.59 -22.65
N LEU A 27 9.02 -11.58 -21.90
CA LEU A 27 9.01 -11.57 -20.44
C LEU A 27 8.11 -10.46 -19.90
N VAL A 28 7.10 -10.84 -19.13
CA VAL A 28 6.28 -9.92 -18.35
C VAL A 28 6.82 -9.83 -16.92
N LEU A 29 7.29 -8.65 -16.52
CA LEU A 29 7.68 -8.39 -15.13
C LEU A 29 6.49 -7.83 -14.35
N LEU A 30 6.17 -8.46 -13.23
CA LEU A 30 5.02 -8.15 -12.39
C LEU A 30 5.47 -7.73 -10.99
N ASN A 31 4.91 -6.65 -10.44
CA ASN A 31 5.19 -6.25 -9.06
C ASN A 31 4.39 -7.14 -8.08
N ASN A 32 5.04 -8.07 -7.39
CA ASN A 32 4.39 -9.02 -6.47
C ASN A 32 4.21 -8.48 -5.04
N THR A 33 4.33 -7.16 -4.83
CA THR A 33 4.07 -6.57 -3.51
C THR A 33 2.67 -6.90 -2.99
N ARG A 34 2.58 -7.12 -1.68
CA ARG A 34 1.38 -7.42 -0.92
C ARG A 34 1.07 -6.27 0.03
N VAL A 35 -0.17 -5.78 -0.04
CA VAL A 35 -0.71 -4.74 0.83
C VAL A 35 -1.09 -5.38 2.15
N PHE A 36 -0.69 -4.73 3.24
CA PHE A 36 -1.13 -5.09 4.59
C PHE A 36 -2.16 -4.06 5.09
N PRO A 37 -3.00 -4.41 6.07
CA PRO A 37 -4.08 -3.54 6.54
C PRO A 37 -3.55 -2.39 7.41
N ALA A 38 -2.87 -1.44 6.76
CA ALA A 38 -2.07 -0.39 7.38
C ALA A 38 -2.87 0.71 8.09
N ARG A 39 -4.21 0.76 7.93
CA ARG A 39 -5.06 1.77 8.58
C ARG A 39 -5.60 1.25 9.91
N LEU A 40 -5.07 1.79 11.01
CA LEU A 40 -5.45 1.46 12.38
C LEU A 40 -6.23 2.62 13.01
N PHE A 41 -7.06 2.30 14.02
CA PHE A 41 -7.76 3.29 14.83
C PHE A 41 -7.39 3.09 16.29
N ALA A 42 -6.95 4.17 16.93
CA ALA A 42 -6.55 4.20 18.32
C ALA A 42 -7.32 5.26 19.10
N ILE A 43 -7.31 5.11 20.42
CA ILE A 43 -7.77 6.11 21.36
C ILE A 43 -6.55 6.68 22.06
N LYS A 44 -6.45 8.01 22.09
CA LYS A 44 -5.37 8.69 22.83
C LYS A 44 -5.56 8.49 24.33
N ASP A 45 -4.50 8.03 24.99
CA ASP A 45 -4.48 7.85 26.43
C ASP A 45 -4.92 9.14 27.15
N LYS A 46 -5.77 8.98 28.18
CA LYS A 46 -6.32 10.05 29.05
C LYS A 46 -7.33 11.04 28.44
N THR A 47 -7.56 11.05 27.13
CA THR A 47 -8.42 12.09 26.50
C THR A 47 -9.55 11.54 25.62
N ASP A 48 -9.71 10.22 25.56
CA ASP A 48 -10.67 9.47 24.72
C ASP A 48 -10.75 9.91 23.24
N ALA A 49 -9.75 10.66 22.78
CA ALA A 49 -9.74 11.21 21.44
C ALA A 49 -9.39 10.12 20.44
N GLN A 50 -10.26 9.89 19.45
CA GLN A 50 -9.99 8.98 18.35
C GLN A 50 -8.88 9.52 17.44
N VAL A 51 -7.97 8.62 17.08
CA VAL A 51 -6.81 8.88 16.21
C VAL A 51 -6.72 7.77 15.17
N GLU A 52 -6.76 8.12 13.90
CA GLU A 52 -6.35 7.23 12.82
C GLU A 52 -4.82 7.19 12.77
N VAL A 53 -4.26 5.99 12.74
CA VAL A 53 -2.83 5.72 12.56
C VAL A 53 -2.67 4.93 11.26
N PHE A 54 -2.08 5.57 10.26
CA PHE A 54 -1.82 4.97 8.96
C PHE A 54 -0.34 4.61 8.87
N LEU A 55 -0.02 3.32 8.98
CA LEU A 55 1.34 2.81 8.89
C LEU A 55 1.89 3.00 7.47
N LEU A 56 3.16 3.37 7.36
CA LEU A 56 3.84 3.55 6.08
C LEU A 56 4.85 2.42 5.85
N ARG A 57 5.81 2.29 6.77
CA ARG A 57 6.83 1.25 6.75
C ARG A 57 7.34 0.95 8.15
N GLU A 58 7.81 -0.27 8.31
CA GLU A 58 8.56 -0.69 9.48
C GLU A 58 9.97 -0.08 9.43
N LEU A 59 10.43 0.38 10.59
CA LEU A 59 11.80 0.76 10.87
C LEU A 59 12.40 -0.30 11.81
N GLU A 60 13.59 -0.08 12.35
CA GLU A 60 14.20 -1.01 13.30
C GLU A 60 13.59 -0.92 14.72
N ASN A 61 13.83 -1.93 15.56
CA ASN A 61 13.49 -1.89 16.99
C ASN A 61 12.01 -1.61 17.31
N LYS A 62 11.08 -2.22 16.56
CA LYS A 62 9.62 -2.02 16.67
C LYS A 62 9.16 -0.59 16.36
N LEU A 63 10.03 0.23 15.77
CA LEU A 63 9.69 1.57 15.31
C LEU A 63 9.02 1.49 13.96
N TRP A 64 8.07 2.39 13.73
CA TRP A 64 7.30 2.48 12.51
C TRP A 64 7.16 3.93 12.10
N GLU A 65 7.24 4.17 10.81
CA GLU A 65 6.83 5.43 10.22
C GLU A 65 5.33 5.41 9.98
N ALA A 66 4.60 6.41 10.47
CA ALA A 66 3.15 6.48 10.35
C ALA A 66 2.64 7.91 10.13
N MET A 67 1.55 8.04 9.38
CA MET A 67 0.74 9.26 9.35
C MET A 67 -0.36 9.16 10.41
N VAL A 68 -0.65 10.26 11.09
CA VAL A 68 -1.68 10.30 12.12
C VAL A 68 -2.73 11.37 11.83
N ARG A 69 -4.00 11.06 12.07
CA ARG A 69 -5.11 12.00 11.91
C ARG A 69 -6.05 11.96 13.11
N PRO A 70 -6.37 13.10 13.75
CA PRO A 70 -5.89 14.47 13.46
C PRO A 70 -4.46 14.73 14.00
N ALA A 71 -3.54 15.13 13.12
CA ALA A 71 -2.12 15.28 13.46
C ALA A 71 -1.84 16.25 14.62
N ARG A 72 -2.61 17.35 14.72
CA ARG A 72 -2.44 18.37 15.79
C ARG A 72 -2.66 17.81 17.20
N LYS A 73 -3.39 16.70 17.35
CA LYS A 73 -3.70 16.10 18.66
C LYS A 73 -2.65 15.10 19.14
N VAL A 74 -1.71 14.71 18.27
CA VAL A 74 -0.72 13.64 18.51
C VAL A 74 0.67 14.25 18.57
N ARG A 75 1.25 14.25 19.78
CA ARG A 75 2.58 14.79 20.09
C ARG A 75 3.51 13.69 20.59
N ILE A 76 4.81 13.94 20.55
CA ILE A 76 5.83 13.08 21.16
C ILE A 76 5.48 12.83 22.64
N GLY A 77 5.69 11.59 23.09
CA GLY A 77 5.33 11.11 24.42
C GLY A 77 3.85 10.76 24.61
N ASN A 78 3.00 10.96 23.60
CA ASN A 78 1.61 10.48 23.66
C ASN A 78 1.59 8.96 23.46
N LYS A 79 0.69 8.31 24.20
CA LYS A 79 0.36 6.89 24.04
C LYS A 79 -0.97 6.74 23.30
N LEU A 80 -0.99 5.87 22.29
CA LEU A 80 -2.16 5.57 21.48
C LEU A 80 -2.56 4.11 21.70
N MET A 81 -3.76 3.89 22.24
CA MET A 81 -4.28 2.58 22.60
C MET A 81 -5.13 2.02 21.46
N PHE A 82 -4.73 0.87 20.88
CA PHE A 82 -5.56 0.15 19.90
C PHE A 82 -6.47 -0.88 20.58
N THR A 83 -5.95 -1.53 21.63
CA THR A 83 -6.68 -2.40 22.55
C THR A 83 -6.10 -2.22 23.96
N SER A 84 -6.62 -2.94 24.96
CA SER A 84 -6.04 -2.91 26.32
C SER A 84 -4.60 -3.45 26.41
N LYS A 85 -4.16 -4.26 25.43
CA LYS A 85 -2.83 -4.89 25.41
C LYS A 85 -1.93 -4.42 24.27
N ILE A 86 -2.48 -3.72 23.28
CA ILE A 86 -1.76 -3.28 22.08
C ILE A 86 -1.84 -1.76 22.02
N TYR A 87 -0.69 -1.12 22.06
CA TYR A 87 -0.58 0.33 22.00
C TYR A 87 0.72 0.74 21.30
N CYS A 88 0.87 2.03 21.02
CA CYS A 88 2.14 2.59 20.62
C CYS A 88 2.45 3.90 21.34
N ASP A 89 3.74 4.15 21.54
CA ASP A 89 4.25 5.43 22.00
C ASP A 89 4.73 6.25 20.80
N VAL A 90 4.39 7.54 20.79
CA VAL A 90 4.90 8.48 19.79
C VAL A 90 6.29 8.93 20.19
N ILE A 91 7.29 8.53 19.43
CA ILE A 91 8.71 8.73 19.75
C ILE A 91 9.24 10.00 19.11
N ASP A 92 8.89 10.26 17.85
CA ASP A 92 9.40 11.40 17.11
C ASP A 92 8.45 11.87 15.99
N ASN A 93 8.80 12.97 15.34
CA ASN A 93 8.19 13.45 14.10
C ASN A 93 9.09 13.10 12.90
N THR A 94 8.48 12.88 11.73
CA THR A 94 9.24 12.75 10.49
C THR A 94 9.32 14.10 9.78
N ILE A 95 10.31 14.26 8.90
CA ILE A 95 10.46 15.45 8.04
C ILE A 95 9.22 15.64 7.14
N SER A 96 8.60 14.52 6.73
CA SER A 96 7.41 14.46 5.88
C SER A 96 6.08 14.73 6.62
N GLY A 97 6.14 15.19 7.87
CA GLY A 97 4.96 15.54 8.68
C GLY A 97 4.26 14.34 9.34
N GLY A 98 4.85 13.15 9.27
CA GLY A 98 4.42 11.94 9.97
C GLY A 98 4.95 11.86 11.40
N ARG A 99 4.84 10.66 11.98
CA ARG A 99 5.33 10.30 13.31
C ARG A 99 6.15 9.03 13.23
N VAL A 100 7.14 8.95 14.11
CA VAL A 100 7.79 7.68 14.47
C VAL A 100 7.07 7.15 15.69
N ILE A 101 6.52 5.95 15.60
CA ILE A 101 5.81 5.29 16.70
C ILE A 101 6.51 3.98 17.06
N ARG A 102 6.51 3.61 18.34
CA ARG A 102 7.01 2.32 18.81
C ARG A 102 5.85 1.46 19.26
N PHE A 103 5.68 0.28 18.67
CA PHE A 103 4.62 -0.64 19.09
C PHE A 103 4.99 -1.43 20.34
N GLU A 104 4.01 -1.57 21.22
CA GLU A 104 4.02 -2.50 22.33
C GLU A 104 2.90 -3.52 22.12
N HIS A 105 3.29 -4.78 21.92
CA HIS A 105 2.41 -5.84 21.43
C HIS A 105 2.71 -7.23 22.04
N GLY A 106 3.48 -7.26 23.14
CA GLY A 106 3.95 -8.50 23.76
C GLY A 106 4.79 -9.34 22.78
N ASP A 107 4.57 -10.65 22.81
CA ASP A 107 5.34 -11.63 22.01
C ASP A 107 4.68 -11.95 20.65
N THR A 108 3.48 -11.43 20.39
CA THR A 108 2.79 -11.69 19.11
C THR A 108 3.49 -10.95 17.97
N PRO A 109 3.81 -11.55 16.82
CA PRO A 109 4.39 -10.83 15.68
C PRO A 109 3.55 -9.60 15.28
N ILE A 110 4.20 -8.45 15.05
CA ILE A 110 3.50 -7.18 14.80
C ILE A 110 2.53 -7.24 13.63
N TYR A 111 2.89 -7.96 12.56
CA TYR A 111 2.00 -8.10 11.41
C TYR A 111 0.75 -8.93 11.70
N ASP A 112 0.82 -9.91 12.61
CA ASP A 112 -0.37 -10.67 13.01
C ASP A 112 -1.31 -9.80 13.85
N VAL A 113 -0.73 -8.88 14.61
CA VAL A 113 -1.47 -7.84 15.31
C VAL A 113 -2.15 -6.90 14.31
N ILE A 114 -1.39 -6.33 13.38
CA ILE A 114 -1.92 -5.43 12.33
C ILE A 114 -3.01 -6.13 11.51
N GLU A 115 -2.84 -7.41 11.16
CA GLU A 115 -3.85 -8.16 10.42
C GLU A 115 -5.19 -8.26 11.16
N LYS A 116 -5.16 -8.33 12.49
CA LYS A 116 -6.37 -8.40 13.33
C LYS A 116 -7.03 -7.05 13.52
N ILE A 117 -6.26 -6.01 13.88
CA ILE A 117 -6.81 -4.69 14.27
C ILE A 117 -6.91 -3.70 13.11
N GLY A 118 -6.21 -3.97 12.01
CA GLY A 118 -6.08 -3.07 10.88
C GLY A 118 -7.17 -3.24 9.85
N ASN A 119 -7.31 -2.18 9.05
CA ASN A 119 -8.22 -2.08 7.93
C ASN A 119 -7.44 -1.88 6.63
N SER A 120 -7.98 -2.38 5.52
CA SER A 120 -7.37 -2.17 4.21
C SER A 120 -7.20 -0.67 3.93
N PRO A 121 -6.00 -0.22 3.51
CA PRO A 121 -5.73 1.18 3.22
C PRO A 121 -6.33 1.57 1.87
N LEU A 122 -7.66 1.67 1.81
CA LEU A 122 -8.35 2.02 0.57
C LEU A 122 -7.91 3.41 0.09
N PRO A 123 -7.70 3.58 -1.23
CA PRO A 123 -7.37 4.86 -1.84
C PRO A 123 -8.37 5.96 -1.48
N PRO A 124 -7.94 7.24 -1.44
CA PRO A 124 -8.78 8.36 -1.00
C PRO A 124 -10.01 8.60 -1.90
N TYR A 125 -9.99 8.12 -3.15
CA TYR A 125 -11.13 8.20 -4.05
C TYR A 125 -12.24 7.16 -3.75
N ILE A 126 -11.97 6.14 -2.92
CA ILE A 126 -12.99 5.18 -2.48
C ILE A 126 -13.67 5.72 -1.21
N LYS A 127 -14.84 6.32 -1.37
CA LYS A 127 -15.60 6.99 -0.29
C LYS A 127 -16.50 6.05 0.51
N ARG A 128 -15.97 4.92 0.96
CA ARG A 128 -16.69 4.01 1.87
C ARG A 128 -15.75 3.43 2.93
N PRO A 129 -16.28 2.95 4.08
CA PRO A 129 -15.51 2.17 5.02
C PRO A 129 -14.89 0.93 4.36
N ALA A 130 -13.72 0.51 4.85
CA ALA A 130 -13.13 -0.76 4.46
C ALA A 130 -13.97 -1.91 5.01
N GLU A 131 -14.10 -2.96 4.22
CA GLU A 131 -14.78 -4.20 4.57
C GLU A 131 -13.75 -5.33 4.71
N ALA A 132 -14.09 -6.40 5.42
CA ALA A 132 -13.19 -7.56 5.58
C ALA A 132 -12.73 -8.14 4.22
N LYS A 133 -13.62 -8.13 3.21
CA LYS A 133 -13.32 -8.59 1.85
C LYS A 133 -12.26 -7.73 1.13
N ASP A 134 -12.01 -6.51 1.57
CA ASP A 134 -10.99 -5.65 0.95
C ASP A 134 -9.58 -6.13 1.27
N LYS A 135 -9.37 -6.88 2.38
CA LYS A 135 -8.07 -7.48 2.69
C LYS A 135 -7.64 -8.49 1.64
N THR A 136 -8.59 -9.12 0.97
CA THR A 136 -8.33 -10.07 -0.13
C THR A 136 -8.45 -9.43 -1.51
N ARG A 137 -9.38 -8.48 -1.69
CA ARG A 137 -9.67 -7.87 -3.00
C ARG A 137 -8.75 -6.70 -3.37
N TYR A 138 -8.20 -5.97 -2.41
CA TYR A 138 -7.33 -4.84 -2.67
C TYR A 138 -5.89 -5.31 -2.93
N GLN A 139 -5.72 -6.24 -3.86
CA GLN A 139 -4.46 -6.90 -4.15
C GLN A 139 -4.44 -7.51 -5.55
N THR A 140 -3.24 -7.64 -6.16
CA THR A 140 -3.06 -8.45 -7.36
C THR A 140 -3.19 -9.94 -7.04
N VAL A 141 -3.58 -10.75 -8.03
CA VAL A 141 -3.75 -12.21 -7.87
C VAL A 141 -2.44 -12.99 -7.63
N PHE A 142 -1.30 -12.29 -7.74
CA PHE A 142 0.06 -12.81 -7.62
C PHE A 142 0.86 -12.11 -6.51
N ALA A 143 0.18 -11.40 -5.60
CA ALA A 143 0.85 -10.74 -4.48
C ALA A 143 1.41 -11.75 -3.47
N GLN A 144 2.66 -11.56 -3.08
CA GLN A 144 3.43 -12.45 -2.23
C GLN A 144 4.14 -11.65 -1.12
N GLU A 145 4.93 -10.66 -1.50
CA GLU A 145 5.85 -9.95 -0.59
C GLU A 145 5.16 -8.81 0.17
N ARG A 146 4.88 -9.01 1.46
CA ARG A 146 4.17 -8.04 2.30
C ARG A 146 5.04 -6.80 2.56
N GLY A 147 4.47 -5.62 2.31
CA GLY A 147 5.09 -4.35 2.69
C GLY A 147 4.48 -3.09 2.06
N ALA A 148 3.56 -3.24 1.10
CA ALA A 148 2.90 -2.08 0.50
C ALA A 148 1.71 -1.57 1.33
N VAL A 149 1.38 -0.30 1.13
CA VAL A 149 0.15 0.33 1.65
C VAL A 149 -0.79 0.73 0.51
N ALA A 150 -0.40 0.45 -0.73
CA ALA A 150 -1.19 0.63 -1.94
C ALA A 150 -0.98 -0.53 -2.92
N ALA A 151 -2.04 -0.95 -3.59
CA ALA A 151 -1.97 -2.06 -4.55
C ALA A 151 -1.44 -1.58 -5.92
N PRO A 152 -0.62 -2.38 -6.63
CA PRO A 152 -0.21 -2.07 -8.01
C PRO A 152 -1.42 -2.05 -8.96
N THR A 153 -1.89 -0.86 -9.33
CA THR A 153 -3.18 -0.68 -10.02
C THR A 153 -3.22 -1.32 -11.40
N ALA A 154 -2.15 -1.18 -12.20
CA ALA A 154 -2.05 -1.85 -13.50
C ALA A 154 -2.05 -3.39 -13.37
N GLY A 155 -1.49 -3.92 -12.26
CA GLY A 155 -1.47 -5.34 -11.97
C GLY A 155 -2.86 -5.92 -11.63
N LEU A 156 -3.81 -5.09 -11.17
CA LEU A 156 -5.16 -5.53 -10.80
C LEU A 156 -5.98 -6.03 -11.99
N HIS A 157 -5.57 -5.72 -13.22
CA HIS A 157 -6.25 -6.21 -14.42
C HIS A 157 -5.90 -7.67 -14.77
N PHE A 158 -4.84 -8.23 -14.18
CA PHE A 158 -4.47 -9.62 -14.40
C PHE A 158 -5.32 -10.56 -13.57
N THR A 159 -5.75 -11.65 -14.20
CA THR A 159 -6.42 -12.77 -13.55
C THR A 159 -5.56 -14.03 -13.62
N LYS A 160 -5.81 -15.00 -12.73
CA LYS A 160 -5.10 -16.30 -12.79
C LYS A 160 -5.26 -16.98 -14.16
N SER A 161 -6.44 -16.86 -14.77
CA SER A 161 -6.71 -17.37 -16.12
C SER A 161 -5.85 -16.68 -17.19
N LEU A 162 -5.68 -15.36 -17.09
CA LEU A 162 -4.85 -14.60 -18.02
C LEU A 162 -3.37 -14.94 -17.87
N LEU A 163 -2.88 -15.11 -16.63
CA LEU A 163 -1.50 -15.57 -16.37
C LEU A 163 -1.27 -16.97 -16.97
N GLY A 164 -2.20 -17.90 -16.77
CA GLY A 164 -2.11 -19.22 -17.41
C GLY A 164 -2.19 -19.16 -18.93
N LYS A 165 -2.89 -18.16 -19.51
CA LYS A 165 -2.89 -17.92 -20.97
C LYS A 165 -1.52 -17.45 -21.46
N LEU A 166 -0.80 -16.62 -20.69
CA LEU A 166 0.58 -16.24 -21.00
C LEU A 166 1.49 -17.48 -21.08
N GLU A 167 1.46 -18.30 -20.03
CA GLU A 167 2.27 -19.52 -19.94
C GLU A 167 2.00 -20.48 -21.11
N ARG A 168 0.73 -20.75 -21.43
CA ARG A 168 0.36 -21.62 -22.56
C ARG A 168 0.82 -21.12 -23.92
N ARG A 169 1.02 -19.80 -24.08
CA ARG A 169 1.59 -19.19 -25.29
C ARG A 169 3.12 -19.15 -25.30
N GLY A 170 3.76 -19.69 -24.26
CA GLY A 170 5.22 -19.63 -24.09
C GLY A 170 5.73 -18.22 -23.75
N ILE A 171 4.86 -17.35 -23.24
CA ILE A 171 5.24 -16.04 -22.70
C ILE A 171 5.68 -16.27 -21.25
N LYS A 172 6.88 -15.80 -20.91
CA LYS A 172 7.42 -15.91 -19.56
C LYS A 172 6.86 -14.78 -18.71
N HIS A 173 6.72 -15.02 -17.41
CA HIS A 173 6.52 -13.95 -16.45
C HIS A 173 7.41 -14.18 -15.24
N ASN A 174 7.82 -13.09 -14.60
CA ASN A 174 8.60 -13.12 -13.37
C ASN A 174 8.22 -11.94 -12.49
N TYR A 175 8.70 -11.95 -11.25
CA TYR A 175 8.33 -10.98 -10.23
C TYR A 175 9.47 -10.05 -9.86
N VAL A 176 9.12 -8.81 -9.58
CA VAL A 176 9.94 -7.83 -8.89
C VAL A 176 9.17 -7.34 -7.67
N THR A 177 9.87 -6.97 -6.60
CA THR A 177 9.23 -6.45 -5.39
C THR A 177 9.49 -4.96 -5.27
N LEU A 178 8.42 -4.17 -5.34
CA LEU A 178 8.45 -2.74 -5.02
C LEU A 178 7.25 -2.40 -4.13
N HIS A 179 7.51 -2.11 -2.86
CA HIS A 179 6.47 -1.70 -1.93
C HIS A 179 5.98 -0.29 -2.25
N ILE A 180 4.69 -0.18 -2.57
CA ILE A 180 4.09 1.10 -2.95
C ILE A 180 3.64 1.82 -1.67
N GLY A 181 4.21 3.00 -1.45
CA GLY A 181 3.91 3.90 -0.34
C GLY A 181 2.69 4.79 -0.56
N LEU A 182 2.39 5.64 0.42
CA LEU A 182 1.29 6.62 0.36
C LEU A 182 1.52 7.72 -0.70
N GLY A 183 2.78 7.94 -1.11
CA GLY A 183 3.15 8.95 -2.11
C GLY A 183 2.39 8.84 -3.44
N THR A 184 1.99 7.63 -3.82
CA THR A 184 1.11 7.39 -5.00
C THR A 184 -0.20 8.19 -4.98
N PHE A 185 -0.70 8.58 -3.80
CA PHE A 185 -1.94 9.35 -3.65
C PHE A 185 -1.73 10.81 -3.26
N ARG A 186 -0.48 11.25 -3.03
CA ARG A 186 -0.22 12.64 -2.68
C ARG A 186 -0.27 13.51 -3.93
N SER A 187 -1.05 14.57 -3.87
CA SER A 187 -1.03 15.62 -4.89
C SER A 187 0.31 16.38 -4.82
N ILE A 188 0.78 16.85 -5.96
CA ILE A 188 1.90 17.78 -6.03
C ILE A 188 1.45 19.11 -5.39
N GLN A 189 2.17 19.56 -4.36
CA GLN A 189 1.84 20.77 -3.59
C GLN A 189 2.78 21.95 -3.90
N VAL A 190 3.64 21.84 -4.91
CA VAL A 190 4.58 22.89 -5.32
C VAL A 190 4.18 23.45 -6.68
N GLU A 191 4.37 24.75 -6.86
CA GLU A 191 4.16 25.41 -8.15
C GLU A 191 5.31 25.11 -9.12
N ASP A 192 6.55 25.16 -8.64
CA ASP A 192 7.73 24.77 -9.40
C ASP A 192 8.01 23.28 -9.24
N LEU A 193 7.79 22.52 -10.33
CA LEU A 193 7.98 21.07 -10.37
C LEU A 193 9.44 20.66 -10.08
N ASN A 194 10.42 21.53 -10.35
CA ASN A 194 11.83 21.23 -10.03
C ASN A 194 12.10 21.16 -8.52
N ARG A 195 11.20 21.74 -7.72
CA ARG A 195 11.26 21.72 -6.25
C ARG A 195 10.43 20.59 -5.63
N HIS A 196 9.76 19.78 -6.46
CA HIS A 196 8.98 18.65 -5.96
C HIS A 196 9.92 17.53 -5.53
N GLN A 197 9.90 17.20 -4.25
CA GLN A 197 10.54 15.98 -3.76
C GLN A 197 9.59 14.81 -3.98
N MET A 198 10.00 13.87 -4.82
CA MET A 198 9.29 12.61 -5.01
C MET A 198 9.48 11.73 -3.79
N ASP A 199 8.39 11.15 -3.29
CA ASP A 199 8.47 10.08 -2.29
C ASP A 199 9.19 8.87 -2.95
N SER A 200 10.16 8.28 -2.24
CA SER A 200 10.92 7.09 -2.66
C SER A 200 10.59 5.90 -1.78
#